data_AF-I1C0S6-F1
#
_entry.id   AF-I1C0S6-F1
#
_cell.length_a   1.000
_cell.length_b   1.000
_cell.length_c   1.000
_cell.angle_alpha   90.00
_cell.angle_beta   90.00
_cell.angle_gamma   90.00
#
_symmetry.space_group_name_H-M   'P 1'
#
loop_
_entity.id
_entity.type
_entity.pdbx_description
1 polymer ?
#
loop_
_entity_poly.entity_id
_entity_poly.type
_entity_poly.pdbx_seq_one_letter_code
_entity_poly.pdbx_strand_id
1 'polypeptide(L)'
;MDKIILILQAKDRKLATRVGKALASQRVFHDVCYETQLVDSIHYLYEFSNQTIIYQNNDSMSEIESTTSELVINDSIPNGVLTELTFCYSPTCWSKKPCYSPTCPKRIPQFHYGEEQEKKDVKFKSSQQYPNQHDDDRLWANRIDKETYNSIPKIERKRQENLCELIYTEEDYVLSLDYLQTVWIKPLKERPIIPTSRRESFIHKVFRNIASIYETNIRLLNALKSRQDENPIIYQIGDILLEFVIDFEPYIAYGSKQHEAKFTLESEKYINSNFEAFVQASIILFYIYIMPNRKRLGNRKAS
;
A
#
# COMPACT_ATOMS: atom_id res chain seq x y z
N MET A 1 -17.77 3.80 -17.48
CA MET A 1 -17.89 5.27 -17.43
C MET A 1 -16.91 5.77 -16.40
N ASP A 2 -15.89 6.48 -16.85
CA ASP A 2 -14.78 6.98 -16.03
C ASP A 2 -15.29 8.15 -15.17
N LYS A 3 -15.62 7.85 -13.90
CA LYS A 3 -16.31 8.79 -13.02
C LYS A 3 -15.44 10.01 -12.67
N ILE A 4 -14.12 9.83 -12.57
CA ILE A 4 -13.19 10.92 -12.23
C ILE A 4 -13.08 11.93 -13.38
N ILE A 5 -13.15 11.45 -14.62
CA ILE A 5 -13.20 12.31 -15.81
C ILE A 5 -14.47 13.16 -15.82
N LEU A 6 -15.61 12.53 -15.49
CA LEU A 6 -16.91 13.20 -15.41
C LEU A 6 -16.91 14.31 -14.34
N ILE A 7 -16.40 14.01 -13.15
CA ILE A 7 -16.35 14.96 -12.01
C ILE A 7 -15.44 16.15 -12.34
N LEU A 8 -14.25 15.89 -12.90
CA LEU A 8 -13.29 16.95 -13.24
C LEU A 8 -13.63 17.68 -14.56
N GLN A 9 -14.64 17.22 -15.30
CA GLN A 9 -14.95 17.66 -16.66
C GLN A 9 -13.71 17.68 -17.58
N ALA A 10 -12.75 16.80 -17.32
CA ALA A 10 -11.49 16.75 -18.05
C ALA A 10 -11.66 15.98 -19.36
N LYS A 11 -10.92 16.34 -20.42
CA LYS A 11 -10.90 15.56 -21.67
C LYS A 11 -9.88 14.42 -21.67
N ASP A 12 -8.90 14.46 -20.77
CA ASP A 12 -7.80 13.50 -20.70
C ASP A 12 -7.85 12.69 -19.39
N ARG A 13 -7.97 11.36 -19.54
CA ARG A 13 -7.97 10.40 -18.43
C ARG A 13 -6.69 10.41 -17.61
N LYS A 14 -5.52 10.61 -18.25
CA LYS A 14 -4.22 10.60 -17.55
C LYS A 14 -4.07 11.80 -16.64
N LEU A 15 -4.58 12.95 -17.08
CA LEU A 15 -4.64 14.16 -16.29
C LEU A 15 -5.60 13.97 -15.11
N ALA A 16 -6.83 13.51 -15.37
CA ALA A 16 -7.83 13.26 -14.35
C ALA A 16 -7.33 12.32 -13.24
N THR A 17 -6.61 11.25 -13.63
CA THR A 17 -6.01 10.30 -12.67
C THR A 17 -4.89 10.93 -11.84
N ARG A 18 -4.05 11.80 -12.43
CA ARG A 18 -2.99 12.52 -11.70
C ARG A 18 -3.57 13.51 -10.70
N VAL A 19 -4.61 14.25 -11.07
CA VAL A 19 -5.34 15.14 -10.16
C VAL A 19 -5.98 14.35 -9.01
N GLY A 20 -6.68 13.26 -9.32
CA GLY A 20 -7.28 12.38 -8.30
C GLY A 20 -6.24 11.86 -7.31
N LYS A 21 -5.07 11.39 -7.80
CA LYS A 21 -3.98 10.93 -6.93
C LYS A 21 -3.39 12.04 -6.06
N ALA A 22 -3.30 13.27 -6.58
CA ALA A 22 -2.83 14.42 -5.81
C ALA A 22 -3.83 14.83 -4.71
N LEU A 23 -5.14 14.76 -4.98
CA LEU A 23 -6.16 14.99 -3.96
C LEU A 23 -6.16 13.88 -2.91
N ALA A 24 -5.88 12.64 -3.31
CA ALA A 24 -5.75 11.51 -2.40
C ALA A 24 -4.52 11.61 -1.50
N SER A 25 -3.38 12.09 -2.00
CA SER A 25 -2.20 12.31 -1.16
C SER A 25 -2.42 13.42 -0.12
N GLN A 26 -3.29 14.39 -0.42
CA GLN A 26 -3.73 15.42 0.52
C GLN A 26 -4.89 14.98 1.43
N ARG A 27 -5.33 13.71 1.33
CA ARG A 27 -6.44 13.13 2.12
C ARG A 27 -7.80 13.81 1.93
N VAL A 28 -7.97 14.54 0.83
CA VAL A 28 -9.24 15.20 0.49
C VAL A 28 -10.16 14.25 -0.27
N PHE A 29 -9.60 13.23 -0.92
CA PHE A 29 -10.32 12.26 -1.74
C PHE A 29 -9.80 10.85 -1.49
N HIS A 30 -10.63 9.93 -0.99
CA HIS A 30 -10.17 8.58 -0.63
C HIS A 30 -11.20 7.51 -0.98
N ASP A 31 -10.73 6.27 -1.12
CA ASP A 31 -11.59 5.09 -1.16
C ASP A 31 -12.26 4.93 0.21
N VAL A 32 -13.52 4.49 0.25
CA VAL A 32 -14.28 4.21 1.49
C VAL A 32 -13.51 3.21 2.36
N CYS A 33 -12.79 2.28 1.74
CA CYS A 33 -12.01 1.27 2.46
C CYS A 33 -10.56 1.69 2.78
N TYR A 34 -10.05 2.82 2.26
CA TYR A 34 -8.64 3.24 2.39
C TYR A 34 -7.59 2.20 1.93
N GLU A 35 -7.99 1.21 1.15
CA GLU A 35 -7.17 0.01 0.86
C GLU A 35 -6.41 0.10 -0.48
N THR A 36 -6.78 1.03 -1.37
CA THR A 36 -6.24 1.06 -2.74
C THR A 36 -5.60 2.40 -3.12
N GLN A 37 -4.51 2.35 -3.90
CA GLN A 37 -4.07 3.52 -4.67
C GLN A 37 -5.16 3.84 -5.68
N LEU A 38 -5.55 5.11 -5.79
CA LEU A 38 -6.63 5.55 -6.66
C LEU A 38 -6.53 4.97 -8.08
N VAL A 39 -7.50 4.10 -8.40
CA VAL A 39 -7.72 3.49 -9.71
C VAL A 39 -9.03 4.02 -10.28
N ASP A 40 -8.95 4.57 -11.49
CA ASP A 40 -10.13 4.98 -12.25
C ASP A 40 -10.87 3.74 -12.78
N SER A 41 -11.78 3.22 -11.97
CA SER A 41 -12.62 2.05 -12.24
C SER A 41 -14.01 2.23 -11.61
N ILE A 42 -15.03 1.65 -12.25
CA ILE A 42 -16.44 1.77 -11.88
C ILE A 42 -16.75 1.05 -10.56
N HIS A 43 -15.93 0.06 -10.21
CA HIS A 43 -16.13 -0.82 -9.06
C HIS A 43 -15.68 -0.19 -7.73
N TYR A 44 -14.90 0.89 -7.76
CA TYR A 44 -14.45 1.58 -6.55
C TYR A 44 -15.35 2.77 -6.25
N LEU A 45 -15.69 2.94 -4.97
CA LEU A 45 -16.43 4.07 -4.44
C LEU A 45 -15.45 4.98 -3.71
N TYR A 46 -15.45 6.26 -4.10
CA TYR A 46 -14.59 7.27 -3.51
C TYR A 46 -15.43 8.35 -2.86
N GLU A 47 -14.96 8.87 -1.74
CA GLU A 47 -15.62 9.88 -0.92
C GLU A 47 -14.71 11.11 -0.76
N PHE A 48 -15.33 12.29 -0.69
CA PHE A 48 -14.65 13.52 -0.31
C PHE A 48 -14.72 13.68 1.21
N SER A 49 -13.62 14.08 1.84
CA SER A 49 -13.61 14.33 3.28
C SER A 49 -14.65 15.39 3.66
N ASN A 50 -15.38 15.16 4.75
CA ASN A 50 -16.46 16.04 5.25
C ASN A 50 -16.03 17.50 5.50
N GLN A 51 -14.73 17.78 5.52
CA GLN A 51 -14.18 19.13 5.65
C GLN A 51 -14.41 20.03 4.42
N THR A 52 -14.74 19.48 3.25
CA THR A 52 -14.92 20.29 2.01
C THR A 52 -16.35 20.75 1.75
N ILE A 53 -17.36 20.27 2.49
CA ILE A 53 -18.79 20.54 2.22
C ILE A 53 -19.31 21.72 3.06
N ILE A 54 -18.68 22.89 2.98
CA ILE A 54 -19.28 24.14 3.52
C ILE A 54 -19.67 25.13 2.41
N TYR A 55 -19.33 24.87 1.15
CA TYR A 55 -19.77 25.75 0.06
C TYR A 55 -20.99 25.18 -0.65
N GLN A 56 -22.17 25.58 -0.15
CA GLN A 56 -23.29 26.19 -0.90
C GLN A 56 -24.63 25.92 -0.20
N ASN A 57 -25.20 26.96 0.41
CA ASN A 57 -26.65 27.18 0.50
C ASN A 57 -26.89 28.69 0.66
N ASN A 58 -26.58 29.47 -0.38
CA ASN A 58 -27.12 30.83 -0.55
C ASN A 58 -28.12 30.82 -1.70
N ASP A 59 -29.17 30.02 -1.55
CA ASP A 59 -30.38 30.19 -2.36
C ASP A 59 -31.61 30.01 -1.48
N SER A 60 -31.81 30.99 -0.60
CA SER A 60 -33.12 31.33 -0.02
C SER A 60 -33.05 32.76 0.50
N MET A 61 -33.86 33.59 -0.15
CA MET A 61 -34.17 34.96 0.22
C MET A 61 -34.73 35.03 1.65
N SER A 62 -33.97 35.57 2.60
CA SER A 62 -34.53 36.27 3.76
C SER A 62 -33.50 37.28 4.28
N GLU A 63 -33.92 38.54 4.29
CA GLU A 63 -33.23 39.67 4.91
C GLU A 63 -32.87 39.36 6.37
N ILE A 64 -31.66 39.75 6.82
CA ILE A 64 -31.37 40.51 8.05
C ILE A 64 -29.85 40.65 8.25
N GLU A 65 -29.43 41.91 8.28
CA GLU A 65 -28.33 42.57 9.01
C GLU A 65 -26.86 42.09 8.87
N SER A 66 -26.13 42.94 8.17
CA SER A 66 -24.76 43.42 8.39
C SER A 66 -24.10 43.05 9.72
N THR A 67 -23.32 41.97 9.73
CA THR A 67 -22.07 41.93 10.50
C THR A 67 -20.99 41.32 9.63
N THR A 68 -19.87 42.03 9.50
CA THR A 68 -18.67 41.67 8.74
C THR A 68 -18.21 40.25 9.05
N SER A 69 -18.59 39.29 8.22
CA SER A 69 -18.08 37.92 8.26
C SER A 69 -16.72 37.92 7.58
N GLU A 70 -15.67 38.01 8.40
CA GLU A 70 -14.32 37.62 7.97
C GLU A 70 -14.41 36.23 7.31
N LEU A 71 -13.98 36.16 6.05
CA LEU A 71 -13.76 34.91 5.36
C LEU A 71 -12.65 34.17 6.11
N VAL A 72 -13.02 33.32 7.06
CA VAL A 72 -12.13 32.30 7.59
C VAL A 72 -11.90 31.31 6.46
N ILE A 73 -10.89 31.59 5.63
CA ILE A 73 -10.31 30.61 4.72
C ILE A 73 -9.70 29.56 5.64
N ASN A 74 -10.46 28.50 5.94
CA ASN A 74 -9.92 27.34 6.61
C ASN A 74 -8.71 26.86 5.80
N ASP A 75 -7.58 26.63 6.46
CA ASP A 75 -6.33 26.07 5.90
C ASP A 75 -6.49 24.65 5.27
N SER A 76 -7.73 24.17 5.10
CA SER A 76 -8.11 22.81 4.69
C SER A 76 -8.60 22.72 3.23
N ILE A 77 -8.43 23.75 2.40
CA ILE A 77 -8.73 23.67 0.96
C ILE A 77 -7.50 23.08 0.24
N PRO A 78 -7.66 22.06 -0.62
CA PRO A 78 -6.53 21.48 -1.36
C PRO A 78 -5.87 22.53 -2.25
N ASN A 79 -4.58 22.77 -2.03
CA ASN A 79 -3.77 23.68 -2.82
C ASN A 79 -2.67 22.90 -3.56
N GLY A 80 -2.41 23.25 -4.82
CA GLY A 80 -1.38 22.59 -5.61
C GLY A 80 -1.25 23.18 -7.02
N VAL A 81 -0.05 23.06 -7.60
CA VAL A 81 0.25 23.50 -8.97
C VAL A 81 0.33 22.28 -9.88
N LEU A 82 -0.61 22.18 -10.82
CA LEU A 82 -0.62 21.14 -11.86
C LEU A 82 0.01 21.70 -13.13
N THR A 83 1.32 21.49 -13.30
CA THR A 83 2.08 22.05 -14.43
C THR A 83 1.59 21.57 -15.80
N GLU A 84 0.87 20.45 -15.86
CA GLU A 84 0.25 19.92 -17.08
C GLU A 84 -0.96 20.73 -17.56
N LEU A 85 -1.58 21.49 -16.66
CA LEU A 85 -2.65 22.44 -16.96
C LEU A 85 -2.09 23.84 -17.27
N THR A 86 -0.82 24.08 -16.97
CA THR A 86 -0.18 25.38 -17.23
C THR A 86 0.35 25.47 -18.65
N PHE A 87 0.37 26.69 -19.18
CA PHE A 87 1.09 26.96 -20.42
C PHE A 87 2.60 26.70 -20.23
N CYS A 88 3.30 26.53 -21.34
CA CYS A 88 4.75 26.44 -21.30
C CYS A 88 5.34 27.63 -20.54
N TYR A 89 6.21 27.39 -19.56
CA TYR A 89 6.89 28.44 -18.80
C TYR A 89 7.77 29.34 -19.68
N SER A 90 8.13 28.90 -20.89
CA SER A 90 9.00 29.64 -21.78
C SER A 90 8.28 30.88 -22.32
N PRO A 91 8.79 32.10 -22.06
CA PRO A 91 8.16 33.32 -22.56
C PRO A 91 8.10 33.30 -24.09
N THR A 92 9.07 32.72 -24.80
CA THR A 92 9.08 32.64 -26.27
C THR A 92 8.06 31.65 -26.88
N CYS A 93 7.19 31.02 -26.07
CA CYS A 93 6.26 29.99 -26.51
C CYS A 93 4.93 30.56 -27.08
N TRP A 94 5.00 31.51 -28.01
CA TRP A 94 3.81 32.13 -28.63
C TRP A 94 3.32 31.46 -29.94
N SER A 95 4.18 30.75 -30.68
CA SER A 95 3.82 30.17 -32.00
C SER A 95 3.22 28.76 -31.90
N LYS A 96 2.71 28.20 -33.02
CA LYS A 96 2.25 26.79 -33.09
C LYS A 96 3.41 25.76 -33.05
N LYS A 97 4.67 26.20 -33.14
CA LYS A 97 5.87 25.32 -33.06
C LYS A 97 6.35 25.17 -31.59
N PRO A 98 6.98 24.04 -31.23
CA PRO A 98 7.56 23.88 -29.90
C PRO A 98 8.70 24.89 -29.67
N CYS A 99 8.76 25.45 -28.46
CA CYS A 99 9.89 26.28 -28.03
C CYS A 99 11.06 25.41 -27.51
N TYR A 100 12.11 26.06 -27.00
CA TYR A 100 13.31 25.37 -26.49
C TYR A 100 13.04 24.54 -25.23
N SER A 101 11.96 24.82 -24.49
CA SER A 101 11.62 24.11 -23.26
C SER A 101 11.48 22.59 -23.49
N PRO A 102 12.20 21.75 -22.72
CA PRO A 102 12.15 20.29 -22.85
C PRO A 102 10.75 19.71 -22.58
N THR A 103 9.96 20.40 -21.77
CA THR A 103 8.63 19.98 -21.32
C THR A 103 7.50 20.75 -22.01
N CYS A 104 7.79 21.43 -23.13
CA CYS A 104 6.80 22.21 -23.86
C CYS A 104 5.62 21.33 -24.34
N PRO A 105 4.36 21.64 -23.99
CA PRO A 105 3.19 20.87 -24.42
C PRO A 105 3.01 20.86 -25.95
N LYS A 106 3.57 21.85 -26.67
CA LYS A 106 3.55 21.91 -28.15
C LYS A 106 4.49 20.90 -28.82
N ARG A 107 5.34 20.18 -28.06
CA ARG A 107 6.26 19.15 -28.59
C ARG A 107 5.57 17.78 -28.79
N ILE A 108 4.33 17.62 -28.33
CA ILE A 108 3.60 16.35 -28.32
C ILE A 108 3.20 15.77 -29.71
N PRO A 109 3.33 16.43 -30.89
CA PRO A 109 3.00 15.75 -32.16
C PRO A 109 4.01 14.70 -32.68
N GLN A 110 5.21 14.53 -32.09
CA GLN A 110 6.27 13.71 -32.72
C GLN A 110 6.44 12.27 -32.18
N PHE A 111 5.66 11.84 -31.19
CA PHE A 111 5.75 10.46 -30.68
C PHE A 111 4.66 9.50 -31.20
N HIS A 112 3.77 9.96 -32.10
CA HIS A 112 2.62 9.16 -32.55
C HIS A 112 2.50 8.96 -34.07
N TYR A 113 3.51 9.29 -34.89
CA TYR A 113 3.53 8.88 -36.30
C TYR A 113 4.97 8.53 -36.71
N GLY A 114 5.26 7.22 -36.69
CA GLY A 114 6.57 6.65 -37.00
C GLY A 114 6.65 5.16 -36.65
N GLU A 115 5.58 4.40 -36.90
CA GLU A 115 5.69 2.95 -37.05
C GLU A 115 6.21 2.67 -38.45
N GLU A 116 7.50 2.36 -38.56
CA GLU A 116 8.05 1.24 -39.32
C GLU A 116 9.60 1.29 -39.29
N GLN A 117 10.19 0.13 -38.96
CA GLN A 117 11.61 -0.24 -39.12
C GLN A 117 12.66 0.38 -38.16
N GLU A 118 12.94 -0.32 -37.06
CA GLU A 118 14.17 -1.14 -36.88
C GLU A 118 14.28 -1.59 -35.41
N LYS A 119 14.29 -2.92 -35.20
CA LYS A 119 14.63 -3.55 -33.92
C LYS A 119 16.12 -3.30 -33.63
N LYS A 120 16.42 -2.41 -32.69
CA LYS A 120 17.71 -2.40 -31.99
C LYS A 120 17.46 -2.33 -30.50
N ASP A 121 17.83 -3.42 -29.83
CA ASP A 121 17.82 -3.59 -28.38
C ASP A 121 18.67 -2.50 -27.72
N VAL A 122 18.01 -1.45 -27.21
CA VAL A 122 18.64 -0.49 -26.30
C VAL A 122 18.22 -0.84 -24.89
N LYS A 123 19.08 -1.62 -24.22
CA LYS A 123 19.04 -1.84 -22.77
C LYS A 123 19.13 -0.48 -22.08
N PHE A 124 18.00 0.00 -21.55
CA PHE A 124 17.96 1.19 -20.72
C PHE A 124 18.60 0.85 -19.35
N LYS A 125 19.85 1.26 -19.17
CA LYS A 125 20.52 1.24 -17.86
C LYS A 125 20.00 2.43 -17.03
N SER A 126 18.98 2.20 -16.22
CA SER A 126 18.68 3.08 -15.08
C SER A 126 19.66 2.78 -13.94
N SER A 127 20.81 3.46 -13.94
CA SER A 127 21.69 3.52 -12.78
C SER A 127 21.10 4.50 -11.76
N GLN A 128 20.33 3.96 -10.81
CA GLN A 128 20.35 4.44 -9.44
C GLN A 128 20.91 3.29 -8.59
N GLN A 129 22.21 3.35 -8.35
CA GLN A 129 22.90 2.47 -7.42
C GLN A 129 22.46 2.84 -5.99
N TYR A 130 21.47 2.11 -5.49
CA TYR A 130 21.47 1.66 -4.11
C TYR A 130 21.88 0.19 -4.14
N PRO A 131 22.72 -0.30 -3.21
CA PRO A 131 23.17 -1.69 -3.23
C PRO A 131 21.99 -2.63 -2.93
N ASN A 132 21.36 -3.13 -3.99
CA ASN A 132 20.39 -4.23 -3.96
C ASN A 132 21.14 -5.56 -3.72
N GLN A 133 21.73 -5.73 -2.53
CA GLN A 133 22.42 -6.99 -2.19
C GLN A 133 21.53 -8.02 -1.48
N HIS A 134 20.36 -7.61 -0.96
CA HIS A 134 19.54 -8.50 -0.11
C HIS A 134 18.43 -9.31 -0.82
N ASP A 135 18.20 -9.11 -2.13
CA ASP A 135 17.13 -9.83 -2.84
C ASP A 135 17.56 -11.17 -3.42
N ASP A 136 18.81 -11.24 -3.89
CA ASP A 136 19.30 -12.46 -4.50
C ASP A 136 19.44 -13.56 -3.45
N ASP A 137 19.82 -13.26 -2.20
CA ASP A 137 19.98 -14.26 -1.13
C ASP A 137 18.71 -15.06 -0.78
N ARG A 138 17.52 -14.62 -1.24
CA ARG A 138 16.24 -15.27 -0.93
C ARG A 138 15.78 -16.28 -1.98
N LEU A 139 16.42 -16.29 -3.15
CA LEU A 139 16.12 -17.28 -4.20
C LEU A 139 16.65 -18.65 -3.75
N TRP A 140 15.86 -19.71 -4.00
CA TRP A 140 16.33 -21.07 -3.72
C TRP A 140 17.61 -21.39 -4.48
N ALA A 141 17.71 -20.88 -5.72
CA ALA A 141 18.89 -21.02 -6.57
C ALA A 141 20.19 -20.50 -5.95
N ASN A 142 20.13 -19.55 -5.01
CA ASN A 142 21.29 -18.99 -4.33
C ASN A 142 21.62 -19.70 -3.01
N ARG A 143 20.72 -20.57 -2.53
CA ARG A 143 20.93 -21.42 -1.34
C ARG A 143 21.57 -22.78 -1.67
N ILE A 144 21.68 -23.13 -2.95
CA ILE A 144 22.17 -24.44 -3.39
C ILE A 144 23.31 -24.27 -4.39
N ASP A 145 24.26 -25.21 -4.34
CA ASP A 145 25.35 -25.29 -5.29
C ASP A 145 24.87 -25.40 -6.74
N LYS A 146 25.58 -24.72 -7.64
CA LYS A 146 25.23 -24.64 -9.07
C LYS A 146 25.21 -26.02 -9.74
N GLU A 147 26.01 -26.98 -9.24
CA GLU A 147 26.04 -28.35 -9.74
C GLU A 147 24.73 -29.09 -9.44
N THR A 148 24.27 -29.04 -8.19
CA THR A 148 22.99 -29.62 -7.77
C THR A 148 21.83 -28.92 -8.46
N TYR A 149 21.85 -27.59 -8.56
CA TYR A 149 20.83 -26.83 -9.28
C TYR A 149 20.72 -27.28 -10.74
N ASN A 150 21.85 -27.50 -11.42
CA ASN A 150 21.85 -27.89 -12.82
C ASN A 150 21.43 -29.34 -13.07
N SER A 151 21.63 -30.23 -12.09
CA SER A 151 21.19 -31.63 -12.15
C SER A 151 19.66 -31.80 -12.11
N ILE A 152 18.94 -30.83 -11.53
CA ILE A 152 17.51 -30.91 -11.28
C ILE A 152 16.71 -30.45 -12.52
N PRO A 153 15.61 -31.12 -12.89
CA PRO A 153 14.74 -30.70 -14.00
C PRO A 153 14.14 -29.30 -13.77
N LYS A 154 13.91 -28.54 -14.84
CA LYS A 154 13.35 -27.17 -14.75
C LYS A 154 12.03 -27.09 -13.98
N ILE A 155 11.15 -28.09 -14.15
CA ILE A 155 9.86 -28.19 -13.44
C ILE A 155 10.09 -28.28 -11.93
N GLU A 156 11.05 -29.11 -11.51
CA GLU A 156 11.37 -29.31 -10.11
C GLU A 156 12.04 -28.07 -9.50
N ARG A 157 12.92 -27.38 -10.25
CA ARG A 157 13.47 -26.08 -9.81
C ARG A 157 12.37 -25.06 -9.53
N LYS A 158 11.36 -24.99 -10.41
CA LYS A 158 10.22 -24.08 -10.20
C LYS A 158 9.39 -24.46 -8.98
N ARG A 159 9.22 -25.76 -8.71
CA ARG A 159 8.55 -26.23 -7.50
C ARG A 159 9.32 -25.84 -6.24
N GLN A 160 10.63 -26.05 -6.22
CA GLN A 160 11.49 -25.69 -5.08
C GLN A 160 11.53 -24.17 -4.84
N GLU A 161 11.53 -23.37 -5.91
CA GLU A 161 11.44 -21.91 -5.80
C GLU A 161 10.12 -21.49 -5.13
N ASN A 162 8.98 -22.07 -5.56
CA ASN A 162 7.68 -21.78 -4.94
C ASN A 162 7.63 -22.24 -3.47
N LEU A 163 8.28 -23.34 -3.12
CA LEU A 163 8.37 -23.80 -1.73
C LEU A 163 9.23 -22.86 -0.88
N CYS A 164 10.35 -22.38 -1.40
CA CYS A 164 11.16 -21.39 -0.68
C CYS A 164 10.41 -20.07 -0.53
N GLU A 165 9.66 -19.65 -1.55
CA GLU A 165 8.76 -18.50 -1.46
C GLU A 165 7.70 -18.70 -0.37
N LEU A 166 7.08 -19.88 -0.28
CA LEU A 166 6.13 -20.22 0.78
C LEU A 166 6.76 -20.06 2.17
N ILE A 167 7.93 -20.68 2.41
CA ILE A 167 8.60 -20.64 3.72
C ILE A 167 9.00 -19.21 4.09
N TYR A 168 9.59 -18.48 3.14
CA TYR A 168 10.03 -17.10 3.37
C TYR A 168 8.84 -16.15 3.59
N THR A 169 7.74 -16.31 2.86
CA THR A 169 6.54 -15.48 3.05
C THR A 169 5.82 -15.80 4.36
N GLU A 170 5.85 -17.06 4.80
CA GLU A 170 5.37 -17.47 6.12
C GLU A 170 6.22 -16.89 7.24
N GLU A 171 7.55 -16.84 7.07
CA GLU A 171 8.45 -16.16 8.01
C GLU A 171 8.12 -14.67 8.15
N ASP A 172 7.94 -13.97 7.03
CA ASP A 172 7.52 -12.57 7.01
C ASP A 172 6.14 -12.34 7.66
N TYR A 173 5.24 -13.33 7.54
CA TYR A 173 3.92 -13.30 8.16
C TYR A 173 4.02 -13.44 9.68
N VAL A 174 4.76 -14.44 10.18
CA VAL A 174 5.00 -14.66 11.61
C VAL A 174 5.72 -13.47 12.25
N LEU A 175 6.72 -12.87 11.57
CA LEU A 175 7.38 -11.64 12.03
C LEU A 175 6.40 -10.47 12.16
N SER A 176 5.41 -10.38 11.26
CA SER A 176 4.38 -9.34 11.33
C SER A 176 3.41 -9.57 12.48
N LEU A 177 3.10 -10.83 12.80
CA LEU A 177 2.30 -11.19 13.97
C LEU A 177 3.04 -10.90 15.28
N ASP A 178 4.35 -11.20 15.35
CA ASP A 178 5.18 -10.84 16.51
C ASP A 178 5.27 -9.32 16.68
N TYR A 179 5.42 -8.57 15.58
CA TYR A 179 5.38 -7.12 15.59
C TYR A 179 4.07 -6.56 16.18
N LEU A 180 2.91 -7.13 15.83
CA LEU A 180 1.64 -6.74 16.45
C LEU A 180 1.65 -7.01 17.96
N GLN A 181 2.24 -8.10 18.43
CA GLN A 181 2.31 -8.37 19.87
C GLN A 181 3.26 -7.44 20.60
N THR A 182 4.47 -7.24 20.07
CA THR A 182 5.57 -6.54 20.73
C THR A 182 5.46 -5.03 20.63
N VAL A 183 5.04 -4.49 19.49
CA VAL A 183 4.99 -3.05 19.22
C VAL A 183 3.60 -2.47 19.46
N TRP A 184 2.53 -3.27 19.30
CA TRP A 184 1.16 -2.80 19.56
C TRP A 184 0.62 -3.26 20.91
N ILE A 185 0.46 -4.58 21.11
CA ILE A 185 -0.29 -5.09 22.26
C ILE A 185 0.45 -4.84 23.59
N LYS A 186 1.75 -5.13 23.68
CA LYS A 186 2.52 -4.90 24.93
C LYS A 186 2.50 -3.42 25.36
N PRO A 187 2.83 -2.44 24.50
CA PRO A 187 2.78 -1.02 24.89
C PRO A 187 1.37 -0.54 25.25
N LEU A 188 0.33 -1.03 24.57
CA LEU A 188 -1.05 -0.69 24.91
C LEU A 188 -1.51 -1.24 26.26
N LYS A 189 -0.94 -2.37 26.72
CA LYS A 189 -1.19 -2.92 28.06
C LYS A 189 -0.43 -2.16 29.15
N GLU A 190 0.82 -1.83 28.91
CA GLU A 190 1.74 -1.29 29.93
C GLU A 190 1.63 0.23 30.07
N ARG A 191 1.47 0.96 28.96
CA ARG A 191 1.46 2.43 28.95
C ARG A 191 0.04 2.97 29.09
N PRO A 192 -0.14 4.13 29.72
CA PRO A 192 -1.43 4.79 29.85
C PRO A 192 -1.85 5.53 28.56
N ILE A 193 -1.74 4.87 27.40
CA ILE A 193 -2.19 5.42 26.10
C ILE A 193 -3.73 5.41 26.04
N ILE A 194 -4.33 4.33 26.54
CA ILE A 194 -5.78 4.15 26.64
C ILE A 194 -6.16 4.13 28.13
N PRO A 195 -7.26 4.81 28.52
CA PRO A 195 -7.78 4.77 29.88
C PRO A 195 -7.97 3.35 30.39
N THR A 196 -7.52 3.09 31.61
CA THR A 196 -7.51 1.75 32.25
C THR A 196 -8.88 1.07 32.23
N SER A 197 -9.95 1.84 32.42
CA SER A 197 -11.34 1.34 32.42
C SER A 197 -11.76 0.67 31.10
N ARG A 198 -11.24 1.10 29.96
CA ARG A 198 -11.60 0.56 28.63
C ARG A 198 -10.48 -0.18 27.91
N ARG A 199 -9.27 -0.18 28.47
CA ARG A 199 -8.05 -0.73 27.84
C ARG A 199 -8.20 -2.19 27.44
N GLU A 200 -8.62 -3.06 28.36
CA GLU A 200 -8.75 -4.49 28.07
C GLU A 200 -9.85 -4.77 27.05
N SER A 201 -10.99 -4.09 27.16
CA SER A 201 -12.09 -4.19 26.19
C SER A 201 -11.65 -3.75 24.80
N PHE A 202 -10.91 -2.65 24.69
CA PHE A 202 -10.36 -2.17 23.43
C PHE A 202 -9.39 -3.18 22.81
N ILE A 203 -8.41 -3.67 23.59
CA ILE A 203 -7.42 -4.63 23.11
C ILE A 203 -8.11 -5.92 22.63
N HIS A 204 -9.09 -6.42 23.37
CA HIS A 204 -9.84 -7.62 22.98
C HIS A 204 -10.71 -7.40 21.73
N LYS A 205 -11.30 -6.21 21.55
CA LYS A 205 -12.08 -5.86 20.34
C LYS A 205 -11.20 -5.74 19.09
N VAL A 206 -10.02 -5.15 19.23
CA VAL A 206 -9.12 -4.87 18.08
C VAL A 206 -8.27 -6.08 17.72
N PHE A 207 -7.66 -6.76 18.70
CA PHE A 207 -6.67 -7.82 18.46
C PHE A 207 -7.20 -9.24 18.72
N ARG A 208 -8.32 -9.37 19.45
CA ARG A 208 -9.04 -10.62 19.68
C ARG A 208 -8.12 -11.81 20.02
N ASN A 209 -8.12 -12.84 19.16
CA ASN A 209 -7.38 -14.09 19.31
C ASN A 209 -6.07 -14.14 18.50
N ILE A 210 -5.47 -12.99 18.18
CA ILE A 210 -4.23 -12.93 17.40
C ILE A 210 -3.07 -13.73 18.00
N ALA A 211 -3.04 -13.90 19.33
CA ALA A 211 -2.03 -14.70 20.02
C ALA A 211 -2.13 -16.20 19.63
N SER A 212 -3.36 -16.73 19.51
CA SER A 212 -3.59 -18.11 19.06
C SER A 212 -3.21 -18.28 17.59
N ILE A 213 -3.51 -17.28 16.74
CA ILE A 213 -3.06 -17.28 15.35
C ILE A 213 -1.53 -17.33 15.30
N TYR A 214 -0.85 -16.45 16.04
CA TYR A 214 0.62 -16.47 16.10
C TYR A 214 1.18 -17.83 16.51
N GLU A 215 0.63 -18.46 17.54
CA GLU A 215 1.07 -19.77 18.04
C GLU A 215 0.94 -20.88 16.99
N THR A 216 -0.15 -20.92 16.23
CA THR A 216 -0.31 -21.89 15.14
C THR A 216 0.71 -21.65 14.02
N ASN A 217 0.90 -20.39 13.60
CA ASN A 217 1.78 -20.08 12.47
C ASN A 217 3.28 -20.21 12.82
N ILE A 218 3.70 -19.91 14.05
CA ILE A 218 5.10 -20.16 14.46
C ILE A 218 5.40 -21.67 14.48
N ARG A 219 4.44 -22.51 14.91
CA ARG A 219 4.57 -23.97 14.85
C ARG A 219 4.68 -24.47 13.41
N LEU A 220 3.83 -23.96 12.51
CA LEU A 220 3.90 -24.27 11.09
C LEU A 220 5.26 -23.87 10.50
N LEU A 221 5.70 -22.63 10.74
CA LEU A 221 6.99 -22.13 10.24
C LEU A 221 8.16 -22.99 10.73
N ASN A 222 8.16 -23.39 12.00
CA ASN A 222 9.21 -24.24 12.55
C ASN A 222 9.22 -25.64 11.91
N ALA A 223 8.04 -26.22 11.63
CA ALA A 223 7.94 -27.50 10.91
C ALA A 223 8.45 -27.38 9.47
N LEU A 224 8.09 -26.30 8.77
CA LEU A 224 8.57 -26.01 7.41
C LEU A 224 10.09 -25.79 7.36
N LYS A 225 10.65 -25.01 8.30
CA LYS A 225 12.09 -24.76 8.40
C LYS A 225 12.86 -26.04 8.74
N SER A 226 12.37 -26.84 9.68
CA SER A 226 12.99 -28.13 10.02
C SER A 226 13.09 -29.04 8.80
N ARG A 227 12.04 -29.09 7.96
CA ARG A 227 12.07 -29.86 6.71
C ARG A 227 13.07 -29.32 5.68
N GLN A 228 13.23 -28.00 5.63
CA GLN A 228 14.20 -27.35 4.74
C GLN A 228 15.65 -27.58 5.22
N ASP A 229 15.87 -27.64 6.52
CA ASP A 229 17.19 -27.87 7.13
C ASP A 229 17.62 -29.34 7.02
N GLU A 230 16.67 -30.28 7.10
CA GLU A 230 16.92 -31.71 6.89
C GLU A 230 17.42 -32.03 5.49
N ASN A 231 16.82 -31.42 4.46
CA ASN A 231 17.22 -31.60 3.07
C ASN A 231 17.01 -30.31 2.26
N PRO A 232 18.03 -29.86 1.50
CA PRO A 232 17.91 -28.65 0.68
C PRO A 232 16.90 -28.80 -0.46
N ILE A 233 16.57 -30.04 -0.83
CA ILE A 233 15.54 -30.40 -1.81
C ILE A 233 14.37 -31.02 -1.05
N ILE A 234 13.26 -30.28 -0.97
CA ILE A 234 12.07 -30.72 -0.23
C ILE A 234 11.24 -31.61 -1.14
N TYR A 235 11.18 -32.93 -0.91
CA TYR A 235 10.39 -33.85 -1.75
C TYR A 235 8.87 -33.76 -1.49
N GLN A 236 8.46 -33.66 -0.22
CA GLN A 236 7.07 -33.63 0.20
C GLN A 236 6.84 -32.59 1.29
N ILE A 237 5.71 -31.88 1.19
CA ILE A 237 5.26 -30.88 2.17
C ILE A 237 3.80 -31.09 2.61
N GLY A 238 3.06 -31.94 1.90
CA GLY A 238 1.62 -32.13 2.13
C GLY A 238 1.30 -32.77 3.48
N ASP A 239 2.23 -33.55 4.02
CA ASP A 239 2.16 -34.12 5.38
C ASP A 239 2.09 -33.02 6.44
N ILE A 240 2.98 -32.03 6.36
CA ILE A 240 2.99 -30.88 7.26
C ILE A 240 1.70 -30.08 7.09
N LEU A 241 1.34 -29.72 5.86
CA LEU A 241 0.13 -28.91 5.63
C LEU A 241 -1.14 -29.60 6.13
N LEU A 242 -1.28 -30.91 5.93
CA LEU A 242 -2.45 -31.66 6.37
C LEU A 242 -2.60 -31.68 7.90
N GLU A 243 -1.49 -31.72 8.63
CA GLU A 243 -1.48 -31.62 10.09
C GLU A 243 -1.99 -30.24 10.56
N PHE A 244 -1.52 -29.16 9.93
CA PHE A 244 -1.82 -27.79 10.38
C PHE A 244 -3.16 -27.22 9.90
N VAL A 245 -3.74 -27.73 8.81
CA VAL A 245 -5.02 -27.21 8.27
C VAL A 245 -6.16 -27.26 9.29
N ILE A 246 -6.16 -28.26 10.18
CA ILE A 246 -7.18 -28.41 11.23
C ILE A 246 -7.07 -27.28 12.28
N ASP A 247 -5.85 -26.78 12.52
CA ASP A 247 -5.57 -25.77 13.54
C ASP A 247 -5.83 -24.32 13.05
N PHE A 248 -6.36 -24.14 11.83
CA PHE A 248 -6.65 -22.81 11.24
C PHE A 248 -8.05 -22.25 11.54
N GLU A 249 -8.88 -22.96 12.29
CA GLU A 249 -10.20 -22.47 12.74
C GLU A 249 -10.17 -21.06 13.41
N PRO A 250 -9.13 -20.67 14.20
CA PRO A 250 -9.05 -19.33 14.80
C PRO A 250 -9.13 -18.16 13.81
N TYR A 251 -8.77 -18.38 12.55
CA TYR A 251 -8.86 -17.36 11.50
C TYR A 251 -10.31 -16.97 11.18
N ILE A 252 -11.27 -17.88 11.31
CA ILE A 252 -12.69 -17.60 11.04
C ILE A 252 -13.21 -16.59 12.06
N ALA A 253 -12.92 -16.84 13.35
CA ALA A 253 -13.30 -15.94 14.42
C ALA A 253 -12.64 -14.56 14.27
N TYR A 254 -11.35 -14.53 13.90
CA TYR A 254 -10.60 -13.28 13.70
C TYR A 254 -11.13 -12.48 12.50
N GLY A 255 -11.28 -13.13 11.34
CA GLY A 255 -11.75 -12.50 10.10
C GLY A 255 -13.17 -11.97 10.21
N SER A 256 -14.06 -12.68 10.90
CA SER A 256 -15.46 -12.24 11.09
C SER A 256 -15.61 -10.89 11.79
N LYS A 257 -14.58 -10.45 12.53
CA LYS A 257 -14.60 -9.23 13.34
C LYS A 257 -13.69 -8.11 12.82
N GLN A 258 -13.10 -8.29 11.65
CA GLN A 258 -12.18 -7.29 11.07
C GLN A 258 -12.81 -5.90 10.94
N HIS A 259 -14.08 -5.81 10.51
CA HIS A 259 -14.79 -4.53 10.39
C HIS A 259 -15.01 -3.84 11.75
N GLU A 260 -15.38 -4.60 12.77
CA GLU A 260 -15.58 -4.10 14.14
C GLU A 260 -14.25 -3.60 14.72
N ALA A 261 -13.16 -4.35 14.51
CA ALA A 261 -11.82 -3.97 14.92
C ALA A 261 -11.36 -2.68 14.24
N LYS A 262 -11.55 -2.57 12.91
CA LYS A 262 -11.18 -1.38 12.13
C LYS A 262 -11.92 -0.14 12.62
N PHE A 263 -13.23 -0.21 12.77
CA PHE A 263 -14.04 0.89 13.28
C PHE A 263 -13.63 1.31 14.70
N THR A 264 -13.37 0.34 15.59
CA THR A 264 -12.92 0.61 16.97
C THR A 264 -11.56 1.30 17.00
N LEU A 265 -10.64 0.91 16.12
CA LEU A 265 -9.31 1.52 16.01
C LEU A 265 -9.40 2.95 15.45
N GLU A 266 -10.19 3.16 14.39
CA GLU A 266 -10.36 4.48 13.76
C GLU A 266 -11.08 5.47 14.68
N SER A 267 -12.12 5.02 15.39
CA SER A 267 -12.83 5.84 16.38
C SER A 267 -11.92 6.24 17.55
N GLU A 268 -11.13 5.32 18.10
CA GLU A 268 -10.18 5.66 19.17
C GLU A 268 -9.10 6.63 18.68
N LYS A 269 -8.64 6.48 17.43
CA LYS A 269 -7.70 7.42 16.80
C LYS A 269 -8.29 8.84 16.68
N TYR A 270 -9.57 8.96 16.33
CA TYR A 270 -10.23 10.27 16.25
C TYR A 270 -10.44 10.91 17.63
N ILE A 271 -10.73 10.11 18.66
CA ILE A 271 -11.05 10.61 20.01
C ILE A 271 -9.78 10.94 20.81
N ASN A 272 -8.71 10.17 20.64
CA ASN A 272 -7.55 10.19 21.54
C ASN A 272 -6.26 10.55 20.79
N SER A 273 -5.81 11.80 20.95
CA SER A 273 -4.56 12.30 20.33
C SER A 273 -3.31 11.53 20.76
N ASN A 274 -3.28 10.98 22.00
CA ASN A 274 -2.16 10.15 22.45
C ASN A 274 -2.11 8.82 21.70
N PHE A 275 -3.28 8.23 21.43
CA PHE A 275 -3.38 7.01 20.64
C PHE A 275 -3.04 7.28 19.16
N GLU A 276 -3.44 8.43 18.61
CA GLU A 276 -3.02 8.83 17.25
C GLU A 276 -1.50 8.96 17.13
N ALA A 277 -0.84 9.65 18.07
CA ALA A 277 0.62 9.77 18.08
C ALA A 277 1.30 8.39 18.19
N PHE A 278 0.75 7.49 19.01
CA PHE A 278 1.22 6.12 19.14
C PHE A 278 1.10 5.33 17.82
N VAL A 279 -0.02 5.46 17.11
CA VAL A 279 -0.24 4.83 15.80
C VAL A 279 0.77 5.35 14.78
N GLN A 280 1.02 6.66 14.73
CA GLN A 280 2.00 7.24 13.81
C GLN A 280 3.42 6.72 14.08
N ALA A 281 3.84 6.70 15.35
CA ALA A 281 5.13 6.15 15.74
C ALA A 281 5.28 4.66 15.37
N SER A 282 4.22 3.89 15.59
CA SER A 282 4.19 2.47 15.24
C SER A 282 4.30 2.26 13.72
N ILE A 283 3.58 3.04 12.90
CA ILE A 283 3.69 2.95 11.44
C ILE A 283 5.13 3.20 10.97
N ILE A 284 5.83 4.17 11.56
CA ILE A 284 7.24 4.44 11.23
C ILE A 284 8.11 3.23 11.55
N LEU A 285 7.94 2.60 12.73
CA LEU A 285 8.66 1.38 13.09
C LEU A 285 8.38 0.23 12.13
N PHE A 286 7.13 0.05 11.69
CA PHE A 286 6.80 -0.95 10.67
C PHE A 286 7.57 -0.71 9.36
N TYR A 287 7.70 0.53 8.93
CA TYR A 287 8.46 0.86 7.71
C TYR A 287 9.96 0.62 7.85
N ILE A 288 10.50 0.74 9.06
CA ILE A 288 11.92 0.51 9.34
C ILE A 288 12.23 -0.97 9.49
N TYR A 289 11.38 -1.73 10.20
CA TYR A 289 11.70 -3.10 10.61
C TYR A 289 11.07 -4.19 9.72
N ILE A 290 9.94 -3.92 9.06
CA ILE A 290 9.19 -4.95 8.30
C ILE A 290 9.17 -4.66 6.79
N MET A 291 8.92 -3.42 6.37
CA MET A 291 8.85 -3.08 4.93
C MET A 291 10.13 -3.27 4.11
N PRO A 292 11.37 -3.17 4.65
CA PRO A 292 12.57 -3.48 3.86
C PRO A 292 12.55 -4.92 3.33
N ASN A 293 11.89 -5.83 4.04
CA ASN A 293 11.73 -7.23 3.64
C ASN A 293 10.64 -7.42 2.58
N ARG A 294 9.56 -6.61 2.58
CA ARG A 294 8.39 -6.80 1.70
C ARG A 294 8.42 -6.04 0.36
N LYS A 295 9.06 -4.87 0.28
CA LYS A 295 8.97 -3.96 -0.90
C LYS A 295 9.61 -4.48 -2.19
N ARG A 296 10.21 -5.67 -2.18
CA ARG A 296 11.02 -6.16 -3.30
C ARG A 296 10.40 -7.30 -4.12
N LEU A 297 9.22 -7.78 -3.73
CA LEU A 297 8.49 -8.86 -4.43
C LEU A 297 7.41 -8.37 -5.41
N GLY A 298 7.04 -7.07 -5.36
CA GLY A 298 5.94 -6.53 -6.17
C GLY A 298 6.22 -6.35 -7.68
N ASN A 299 7.48 -6.45 -8.13
CA ASN A 299 7.87 -6.13 -9.51
C ASN A 299 8.05 -7.35 -10.45
N ARG A 300 7.66 -8.56 -10.05
CA ARG A 300 7.86 -9.78 -10.87
C ARG A 300 6.59 -10.39 -11.48
N LYS A 301 5.51 -9.61 -11.67
CA LYS A 301 4.35 -10.02 -12.49
C LYS A 301 4.15 -9.10 -13.70
N ALA A 302 5.10 -9.14 -14.65
CA ALA A 302 4.91 -8.72 -16.04
C ALA A 302 6.17 -9.07 -16.86
N SER A 303 6.32 -10.34 -17.25
CA SER A 303 7.20 -10.78 -18.35
C SER A 303 6.69 -12.11 -18.86
#